data_AF-A0A8S9TE82-F1
#
_entry.id   AF-A0A8S9TE82-F1
#
_cell.length_a   1.000
_cell.length_b   1.000
_cell.length_c   1.000
_cell.angle_alpha   90.00
_cell.angle_beta   90.00
_cell.angle_gamma   90.00
#
_symmetry.space_group_name_H-M   'P 1'
#
loop_
_entity.id
_entity.type
_entity.pdbx_description
1 polymer ?
#
loop_
_entity_poly.entity_id
_entity_poly.type
_entity_poly.pdbx_seq_one_letter_code
_entity_poly.pdbx_strand_id
1 'polypeptide(L)'
;MCLLIGNIGIASCQFHQILTLNLTNREKIMTQLPTIRIKDDIDEHYDARFDVSGDDNIMKQSIDAGTVGIPVRVIGKYRQVDVRYRQTPPPQYKGHVLIVLDDGGKIFFYPPWHSKAIRSSNEIAQFENKRVVVVGKILPIMPPYPRDAASIVAPCVVAIESIELAP
;
A
#
# COMPACT_ATOMS: atom_id res chain seq x y z
N MET A 1 26.05 -61.97 -14.14
CA MET A 1 24.97 -61.14 -14.70
C MET A 1 24.05 -60.74 -13.54
N CYS A 2 24.11 -59.48 -13.12
CA CYS A 2 23.05 -58.71 -12.44
C CYS A 2 23.57 -57.28 -12.23
N LEU A 3 23.19 -56.39 -13.15
CA LEU A 3 23.28 -54.94 -13.01
C LEU A 3 22.18 -54.48 -12.05
N LEU A 4 22.52 -53.66 -11.05
CA LEU A 4 21.55 -52.81 -10.36
C LEU A 4 21.98 -51.36 -10.58
N ILE A 5 21.29 -50.73 -11.53
CA ILE A 5 21.35 -49.31 -11.85
C ILE A 5 20.50 -48.57 -10.81
N GLY A 6 21.03 -47.47 -10.29
CA GLY A 6 20.38 -46.66 -9.27
C GLY A 6 19.13 -45.93 -9.75
N ASN A 7 18.28 -45.59 -8.79
CA ASN A 7 17.23 -44.58 -8.95
C ASN A 7 17.63 -43.35 -8.15
N ILE A 8 18.07 -42.30 -8.84
CA ILE A 8 18.06 -40.93 -8.34
C ILE A 8 17.09 -40.16 -9.24
N GLY A 9 16.04 -39.63 -8.63
CA GLY A 9 15.06 -38.76 -9.29
C GLY A 9 13.73 -38.84 -8.52
N ILE A 10 12.96 -37.78 -8.29
CA ILE A 10 13.00 -36.41 -8.82
C ILE A 10 12.20 -35.61 -7.78
N ALA A 11 12.84 -34.77 -6.95
CA ALA A 11 12.13 -33.93 -5.96
C ALA A 11 12.08 -32.44 -6.36
N SER A 12 12.55 -32.07 -7.57
CA SER A 12 12.71 -30.67 -7.98
C SER A 12 11.61 -30.09 -8.87
N CYS A 13 10.60 -30.86 -9.27
CA CYS A 13 9.56 -30.37 -10.20
C CYS A 13 8.34 -29.71 -9.52
N GLN A 14 7.98 -30.11 -8.30
CA GLN A 14 6.76 -29.59 -7.66
C GLN A 14 6.93 -28.17 -7.08
N PHE A 15 8.14 -27.80 -6.65
CA PHE A 15 8.40 -26.46 -6.10
C PHE A 15 8.39 -25.36 -7.17
N HIS A 16 8.83 -25.66 -8.39
CA HIS A 16 8.89 -24.66 -9.46
C HIS A 16 7.51 -24.28 -10.01
N GLN A 17 6.58 -25.24 -10.10
CA GLN A 17 5.23 -25.01 -10.62
C GLN A 17 4.37 -24.16 -9.68
N ILE A 18 4.49 -24.35 -8.35
CA ILE A 18 3.75 -23.55 -7.36
C ILE A 18 4.23 -22.09 -7.36
N LEU A 19 5.54 -21.86 -7.52
CA LEU A 19 6.10 -20.51 -7.56
C LEU A 19 5.64 -19.74 -8.81
N THR A 20 5.65 -20.39 -9.98
CA THR A 20 5.24 -19.76 -11.24
C THR A 20 3.74 -19.44 -11.29
N LEU A 21 2.88 -20.32 -10.78
CA LEU A 21 1.43 -20.08 -10.67
C LEU A 21 1.09 -18.92 -9.73
N ASN A 22 1.80 -18.77 -8.61
CA ASN A 22 1.60 -17.66 -7.68
C ASN A 22 2.06 -16.32 -8.25
N LEU A 23 3.17 -16.30 -9.01
CA LEU A 23 3.68 -15.12 -9.71
C LEU A 23 2.72 -14.66 -10.82
N THR A 24 2.24 -15.57 -11.67
CA THR A 24 1.31 -15.22 -12.77
C THR A 24 -0.05 -14.76 -12.26
N ASN A 25 -0.57 -15.36 -11.18
CA ASN A 25 -1.81 -14.87 -10.57
C ASN A 25 -1.64 -13.48 -9.94
N ARG A 26 -0.50 -13.20 -9.29
CA ARG A 26 -0.21 -11.85 -8.76
C ARG A 26 -0.10 -10.80 -9.87
N GLU A 27 0.67 -11.06 -10.92
CA GLU A 27 0.78 -10.13 -12.07
C GLU A 27 -0.58 -9.87 -12.75
N LYS A 28 -1.41 -10.91 -12.87
CA LYS A 28 -2.76 -10.81 -13.44
C LYS A 28 -3.73 -10.03 -12.54
N ILE A 29 -3.64 -10.19 -11.22
CA ILE A 29 -4.43 -9.41 -10.26
C ILE A 29 -3.97 -7.94 -10.29
N MET A 30 -2.66 -7.68 -10.34
CA MET A 30 -2.09 -6.33 -10.36
C MET A 30 -2.52 -5.50 -11.58
N THR A 31 -2.75 -6.14 -12.74
CA THR A 31 -3.18 -5.45 -13.96
C THR A 31 -4.70 -5.26 -14.06
N GLN A 32 -5.48 -5.96 -13.25
CA GLN A 32 -6.95 -5.89 -13.25
C GLN A 32 -7.52 -4.92 -12.21
N LEU A 33 -6.70 -4.49 -11.25
CA LEU A 33 -7.14 -3.51 -10.27
C LEU A 33 -7.31 -2.12 -10.91
N PRO A 34 -8.34 -1.36 -10.50
CA PRO A 34 -8.45 0.05 -10.82
C PRO A 34 -7.13 0.76 -10.49
N THR A 35 -6.62 1.50 -11.47
CA THR A 35 -5.32 2.17 -11.36
C THR A 35 -5.51 3.65 -11.08
N ILE A 36 -5.00 4.13 -9.95
CA ILE A 36 -4.97 5.55 -9.57
C ILE A 36 -3.61 6.14 -9.96
N ARG A 37 -3.63 7.17 -10.81
CA ARG A 37 -2.48 7.95 -11.27
C ARG A 37 -2.65 9.44 -11.07
N ILE A 38 -3.90 9.91 -11.04
CA ILE A 38 -4.29 11.29 -10.77
C ILE A 38 -5.40 11.28 -9.72
N LYS A 39 -5.68 12.44 -9.11
CA LYS A 39 -6.72 12.56 -8.09
C LYS A 39 -8.11 12.26 -8.65
N ASP A 40 -8.39 12.67 -9.88
CA ASP A 40 -9.70 12.46 -10.52
C ASP A 40 -10.05 10.96 -10.63
N ASP A 41 -9.06 10.07 -10.75
CA ASP A 41 -9.29 8.62 -10.72
C ASP A 41 -9.96 8.17 -9.41
N ILE A 42 -9.71 8.87 -8.30
CA ILE A 42 -10.36 8.60 -7.01
C ILE A 42 -11.80 9.09 -7.03
N ASP A 43 -11.99 10.34 -7.44
CA ASP A 43 -13.29 11.03 -7.38
C ASP A 43 -14.30 10.42 -8.37
N GLU A 44 -13.84 9.93 -9.53
CA GLU A 44 -14.67 9.27 -10.54
C GLU A 44 -15.12 7.86 -10.15
N HIS A 45 -14.27 7.11 -9.43
CA HIS A 45 -14.50 5.69 -9.17
C HIS A 45 -14.98 5.38 -7.75
N TYR A 46 -14.78 6.31 -6.80
CA TYR A 46 -15.06 6.07 -5.39
C TYR A 46 -15.93 7.19 -4.83
N ASP A 47 -17.23 6.94 -4.78
CA ASP A 47 -18.19 7.84 -4.15
C ASP A 47 -17.74 8.13 -2.70
N ALA A 48 -17.65 9.42 -2.36
CA ALA A 48 -17.30 9.92 -1.03
C ALA A 48 -18.26 9.45 0.08
N ARG A 49 -19.34 8.75 -0.28
CA ARG A 49 -20.23 8.00 0.63
C ARG A 49 -19.60 6.81 1.35
N PHE A 50 -18.28 6.61 1.27
CA PHE A 50 -17.59 5.75 2.25
C PHE A 50 -17.80 6.37 3.64
N ASP A 51 -18.82 5.88 4.33
CA ASP A 51 -19.15 6.32 5.67
C ASP A 51 -18.08 5.77 6.62
N VAL A 52 -17.06 6.57 6.85
CA VAL A 52 -16.03 6.31 7.85
C VAL A 52 -16.51 6.75 9.24
N SER A 53 -17.80 7.08 9.40
CA SER A 53 -18.41 7.26 10.71
C SER A 53 -18.64 5.88 11.35
N GLY A 54 -17.87 5.64 12.39
CA GLY A 54 -17.88 4.40 13.12
C GLY A 54 -17.04 4.59 14.38
N ASP A 55 -17.25 3.73 15.36
CA ASP A 55 -16.38 3.64 16.52
C ASP A 55 -14.91 3.55 16.05
N ASP A 56 -14.07 4.41 16.59
CA ASP A 56 -12.68 4.55 16.23
C ASP A 56 -11.87 3.26 16.45
N ASN A 57 -12.23 2.47 17.45
CA ASN A 57 -11.65 1.16 17.70
C ASN A 57 -12.05 0.16 16.61
N ILE A 58 -13.29 0.20 16.15
CA ILE A 58 -13.77 -0.66 15.05
C ILE A 58 -13.01 -0.32 13.77
N MET A 59 -12.81 0.97 13.48
CA MET A 59 -12.09 1.39 12.29
C MET A 59 -10.61 0.96 12.35
N LYS A 60 -9.92 1.16 13.48
CA LYS A 60 -8.56 0.66 13.65
C LYS A 60 -8.47 -0.85 13.45
N GLN A 61 -9.36 -1.61 14.08
CA GLN A 61 -9.39 -3.07 13.92
C GLN A 61 -9.62 -3.48 12.46
N SER A 62 -10.49 -2.78 11.75
CA SER A 62 -10.78 -3.05 10.33
C SER A 62 -9.60 -2.73 9.42
N ILE A 63 -8.85 -1.66 9.70
CA ILE A 63 -7.60 -1.34 8.99
C ILE A 63 -6.54 -2.40 9.26
N ASP A 64 -6.38 -2.82 10.52
CA ASP A 64 -5.40 -3.84 10.91
C ASP A 64 -5.71 -5.20 10.27
N ALA A 65 -6.99 -5.58 10.23
CA ALA A 65 -7.49 -6.77 9.56
C ALA A 65 -7.52 -6.65 8.02
N GLY A 66 -7.31 -5.43 7.49
CA GLY A 66 -7.39 -5.16 6.06
C GLY A 66 -8.78 -5.39 5.47
N THR A 67 -9.83 -5.32 6.28
CA THR A 67 -11.23 -5.57 5.85
C THR A 67 -11.90 -4.33 5.29
N VAL A 68 -11.27 -3.15 5.42
CA VAL A 68 -11.80 -1.86 4.97
C VAL A 68 -11.02 -1.31 3.78
N GLY A 69 -11.71 -0.49 2.98
CA GLY A 69 -11.17 0.14 1.77
C GLY A 69 -11.37 -0.67 0.51
N ILE A 70 -11.09 -0.04 -0.62
CA ILE A 70 -11.35 -0.60 -1.95
C ILE A 70 -10.02 -1.03 -2.58
N PRO A 71 -9.88 -2.27 -3.07
CA PRO A 71 -8.64 -2.73 -3.70
C PRO A 71 -8.26 -1.86 -4.90
N VAL A 72 -7.01 -1.38 -4.91
CA VAL A 72 -6.48 -0.49 -5.96
C VAL A 72 -5.02 -0.75 -6.25
N ARG A 73 -4.61 -0.28 -7.42
CA ARG A 73 -3.22 -0.09 -7.79
C ARG A 73 -2.93 1.41 -7.89
N VAL A 74 -1.99 1.93 -7.12
CA VAL A 74 -1.61 3.35 -7.14
C VAL A 74 -0.24 3.50 -7.79
N ILE A 75 -0.10 4.42 -8.74
CA ILE A 75 1.19 4.77 -9.34
C ILE A 75 1.52 6.21 -9.02
N GLY A 76 2.72 6.44 -8.51
CA GLY A 76 3.23 7.80 -8.30
C GLY A 76 4.61 7.81 -7.68
N LYS A 77 5.04 8.98 -7.19
CA LYS A 77 6.35 9.17 -6.58
C LYS A 77 6.28 8.93 -5.07
N TYR A 78 7.07 7.99 -4.57
CA TYR A 78 7.22 7.72 -3.14
C TYR A 78 7.98 8.87 -2.47
N ARG A 79 7.41 9.46 -1.42
CA ARG A 79 8.02 10.57 -0.67
C ARG A 79 7.74 10.45 0.82
N GLN A 80 8.76 10.71 1.63
CA GLN A 80 8.56 11.02 3.03
C GLN A 80 7.83 12.35 3.22
N VAL A 81 7.04 12.44 4.28
CA VAL A 81 6.28 13.63 4.65
C VAL A 81 6.41 13.94 6.13
N ASP A 82 6.54 15.23 6.45
CA ASP A 82 6.43 15.75 7.80
C ASP A 82 4.94 15.97 8.13
N VAL A 83 4.39 15.15 9.03
CA VAL A 83 2.97 15.18 9.39
C VAL A 83 2.65 16.12 10.56
N ARG A 84 3.61 16.94 11.02
CA ARG A 84 3.36 17.92 12.08
C ARG A 84 2.34 18.95 11.61
N TYR A 85 1.33 19.24 12.43
CA TYR A 85 0.30 20.25 12.15
C TYR A 85 0.90 21.64 11.89
N ARG A 86 1.93 22.02 12.66
CA ARG A 86 2.72 23.24 12.45
C ARG A 86 4.15 22.85 12.10
N GLN A 87 4.45 22.79 10.81
CA GLN A 87 5.79 22.50 10.32
C GLN A 87 6.69 23.71 10.59
N THR A 88 7.64 23.56 11.52
CA THR A 88 8.74 24.49 11.69
C THR A 88 9.98 23.93 10.99
N PRO A 89 10.63 24.69 10.09
CA PRO A 89 11.86 24.24 9.46
C PRO A 89 12.96 23.88 10.50
N PRO A 90 13.80 22.87 10.22
CA PRO A 90 13.75 21.97 9.06
C PRO A 90 12.64 20.91 9.18
N PRO A 91 12.21 20.29 8.06
CA PRO A 91 11.26 19.17 8.10
C PRO A 91 11.74 18.04 9.01
N GLN A 92 10.81 17.45 9.78
CA GLN A 92 11.08 16.30 10.65
C GLN A 92 10.38 15.05 10.11
N TYR A 93 11.16 14.18 9.47
CA TYR A 93 10.64 12.92 8.94
C TYR A 93 10.73 11.83 9.99
N LYS A 94 9.56 11.29 10.39
CA LYS A 94 9.46 10.13 11.30
C LYS A 94 9.28 8.80 10.56
N GLY A 95 9.39 8.80 9.23
CA GLY A 95 9.11 7.64 8.38
C GLY A 95 7.68 7.57 7.84
N HIS A 96 6.87 8.63 8.01
CA HIS A 96 5.60 8.76 7.31
C HIS A 96 5.82 8.99 5.83
N VAL A 97 5.02 8.31 5.01
CA VAL A 97 5.16 8.31 3.56
C VAL A 97 3.83 8.61 2.90
N LEU A 98 3.90 9.25 1.75
CA LEU A 98 2.81 9.39 0.80
C LEU A 98 3.29 9.09 -0.61
N ILE A 99 2.34 8.83 -1.50
CA ILE A 99 2.52 8.81 -2.94
C ILE A 99 2.06 10.15 -3.50
N VAL A 100 2.93 10.80 -4.27
CA VAL A 100 2.58 11.96 -5.09
C VAL A 100 2.19 11.46 -6.48
N LEU A 101 0.93 11.67 -6.84
CA LEU A 101 0.32 11.34 -8.13
C LEU A 101 0.86 12.23 -9.26
N ASP A 102 0.53 11.90 -10.51
CA ASP A 102 1.01 12.59 -11.72
C ASP A 102 0.54 14.06 -11.78
N ASP A 103 -0.63 14.36 -11.20
CA ASP A 103 -1.21 15.69 -11.08
C ASP A 103 -0.81 16.43 -9.78
N GLY A 104 0.08 15.85 -8.97
CA GLY A 104 0.48 16.38 -7.67
C GLY A 104 -0.48 16.04 -6.53
N GLY A 105 -1.54 15.26 -6.79
CA GLY A 105 -2.38 14.65 -5.75
C GLY A 105 -1.55 13.85 -4.76
N LYS A 106 -2.00 13.76 -3.51
CA LYS A 106 -1.26 13.10 -2.42
C LYS A 106 -2.11 12.03 -1.79
N ILE A 107 -1.57 10.81 -1.72
CA ILE A 107 -2.20 9.68 -1.05
C ILE A 107 -1.27 9.18 0.05
N PHE A 108 -1.74 9.20 1.29
CA PHE A 108 -0.93 8.78 2.43
C PHE A 108 -0.83 7.25 2.54
N PHE A 109 0.27 6.75 3.10
CA PHE A 109 0.35 5.37 3.57
C PHE A 109 -0.17 5.28 5.00
N TYR A 110 -1.35 4.69 5.14
CA TYR A 110 -2.11 4.65 6.38
C TYR A 110 -2.41 6.05 6.99
N PRO A 111 -3.35 6.14 7.93
CA PRO A 111 -3.48 7.33 8.77
C PRO A 111 -2.21 7.56 9.61
N PRO A 112 -1.76 8.80 9.85
CA PRO A 112 -0.53 9.08 10.61
C PRO A 112 -0.49 8.50 12.02
N TRP A 113 -1.65 8.25 12.63
CA TRP A 113 -1.77 7.64 13.96
C TRP A 113 -1.59 6.12 13.96
N HIS A 114 -1.66 5.49 12.79
CA HIS A 114 -1.56 4.04 12.66
C HIS A 114 -0.10 3.59 12.72
N SER A 115 0.19 2.50 13.42
CA SER A 115 1.56 1.99 13.59
C SER A 115 2.25 1.68 12.26
N LYS A 116 1.51 1.11 11.30
CA LYS A 116 1.99 0.81 9.94
C LYS A 116 2.27 2.05 9.06
N ALA A 117 1.90 3.25 9.50
CA ALA A 117 2.19 4.49 8.78
C ALA A 117 3.68 4.87 8.83
N ILE A 118 4.41 4.34 9.82
CA ILE A 118 5.87 4.49 9.92
C ILE A 118 6.53 3.39 9.11
N ARG A 119 7.21 3.77 8.03
CA ARG A 119 7.94 2.84 7.16
C ARG A 119 9.37 2.65 7.64
N SER A 120 9.94 1.48 7.35
CA SER A 120 11.31 1.19 7.75
C SER A 120 12.31 2.03 6.96
N SER A 121 13.47 2.31 7.56
CA SER A 121 14.56 3.03 6.88
C SER A 121 15.03 2.32 5.61
N ASN A 122 15.03 0.98 5.59
CA ASN A 122 15.41 0.19 4.42
C ASN A 122 14.45 0.39 3.26
N GLU A 123 13.15 0.35 3.53
CA GLU A 123 12.13 0.60 2.50
C GLU A 123 12.21 2.03 1.97
N ILE A 124 12.36 3.00 2.86
CA ILE A 124 12.51 4.41 2.49
C ILE A 124 13.76 4.58 1.61
N ALA A 125 14.91 4.04 2.00
CA ALA A 125 16.13 4.10 1.20
C ALA A 125 15.95 3.44 -0.19
N GLN A 126 15.15 2.38 -0.27
CA GLN A 126 14.86 1.69 -1.52
C GLN A 126 13.99 2.52 -2.46
N PHE A 127 12.96 3.22 -1.96
CA PHE A 127 11.92 3.83 -2.78
C PHE A 127 11.87 5.36 -2.79
N GLU A 128 12.49 6.04 -1.83
CA GLU A 128 12.42 7.50 -1.71
C GLU A 128 12.78 8.18 -3.03
N ASN A 129 11.90 9.08 -3.47
CA ASN A 129 12.00 9.84 -4.71
C ASN A 129 11.90 9.02 -6.01
N LYS A 130 11.59 7.72 -5.92
CA LYS A 130 11.36 6.88 -7.09
C LYS A 130 9.88 6.77 -7.40
N ARG A 131 9.60 6.50 -8.68
CA ARG A 131 8.25 6.16 -9.13
C ARG A 131 7.97 4.71 -8.75
N VAL A 132 6.84 4.48 -8.10
CA VAL A 132 6.46 3.16 -7.58
C VAL A 132 5.05 2.80 -8.00
N VAL A 133 4.79 1.50 -7.99
CA VAL A 133 3.47 0.89 -8.05
C VAL A 133 3.17 0.34 -6.67
N VAL A 134 2.05 0.74 -6.10
CA VAL A 134 1.58 0.30 -4.78
C VAL A 134 0.28 -0.45 -4.96
N VAL A 135 0.19 -1.64 -4.38
CA VAL A 135 -1.04 -2.42 -4.35
C VAL A 135 -1.54 -2.48 -2.92
N GLY A 136 -2.81 -2.15 -2.71
CA GLY A 136 -3.44 -2.14 -1.40
C GLY A 136 -4.90 -1.76 -1.51
N LYS A 137 -5.45 -1.20 -0.43
CA LYS A 137 -6.84 -0.74 -0.38
C LYS A 137 -6.91 0.76 -0.13
N ILE A 138 -7.63 1.50 -0.97
CA ILE A 138 -7.81 2.94 -0.81
C ILE A 138 -8.97 3.23 0.15
N LEU A 139 -8.77 4.23 1.00
CA LEU A 139 -9.81 4.98 1.69
C LEU A 139 -9.81 6.38 1.06
N PRO A 140 -10.88 6.78 0.34
CA PRO A 140 -10.96 8.10 -0.28
C PRO A 140 -10.83 9.24 0.74
N ILE A 141 -11.28 8.99 1.97
CA ILE A 141 -11.13 9.89 3.11
C ILE A 141 -10.43 9.13 4.23
N MET A 142 -9.33 9.69 4.71
CA MET A 142 -8.59 9.15 5.85
C MET A 142 -9.48 9.13 7.10
N PRO A 143 -9.51 8.01 7.83
CA PRO A 143 -10.27 7.93 9.06
C PRO A 143 -9.77 8.92 10.11
N PRO A 144 -10.69 9.47 10.93
CA PRO A 144 -10.35 10.43 11.97
C PRO A 144 -9.38 9.83 12.99
N TYR A 145 -8.68 10.70 13.70
CA TYR A 145 -7.83 10.30 14.81
C TYR A 145 -8.70 9.66 15.93
N PRO A 146 -8.30 8.52 16.54
CA PRO A 146 -9.06 7.83 17.62
C PRO A 146 -9.17 8.59 18.97
N ARG A 147 -8.92 9.89 18.97
CA ARG A 147 -8.94 10.79 20.13
C ARG A 147 -9.22 12.18 19.59
N ASP A 148 -9.67 13.10 20.46
CA ASP A 148 -9.90 14.50 20.11
C ASP A 148 -8.60 15.22 19.72
N ALA A 149 -8.19 15.04 18.46
CA ALA A 149 -7.02 15.64 17.86
C ALA A 149 -7.33 16.00 16.40
N ALA A 150 -6.56 16.96 15.87
CA ALA A 150 -6.69 17.36 14.48
C ALA A 150 -6.47 16.16 13.54
N SER A 151 -7.41 15.95 12.62
CA SER A 151 -7.36 14.89 11.62
C SER A 151 -7.01 15.46 10.25
N ILE A 152 -6.18 14.74 9.50
CA ILE A 152 -5.84 15.10 8.13
C ILE A 152 -6.96 14.61 7.22
N VAL A 153 -7.56 15.50 6.44
CA VAL A 153 -8.54 15.14 5.41
C VAL A 153 -7.81 14.95 4.08
N ALA A 154 -7.48 13.69 3.77
CA ALA A 154 -6.83 13.28 2.54
C ALA A 154 -7.10 11.80 2.28
N PRO A 155 -6.94 11.28 1.06
CA PRO A 155 -7.01 9.84 0.82
C PRO A 155 -5.80 9.11 1.43
N CYS A 156 -5.99 7.84 1.79
CA CYS A 156 -4.89 6.98 2.20
C CYS A 156 -5.03 5.54 1.69
N VAL A 157 -3.91 4.88 1.43
CA VAL A 157 -3.86 3.44 1.17
C VAL A 157 -3.55 2.71 2.46
N VAL A 158 -4.37 1.71 2.77
CA VAL A 158 -4.20 0.75 3.85
C VAL A 158 -4.04 -0.65 3.28
N ALA A 159 -3.75 -1.64 4.13
CA ALA A 159 -3.57 -3.04 3.73
C ALA A 159 -2.61 -3.19 2.53
N ILE A 160 -1.51 -2.42 2.53
CA ILE A 160 -0.50 -2.45 1.46
C ILE A 160 0.07 -3.86 1.35
N GLU A 161 -0.10 -4.47 0.18
CA GLU A 161 0.34 -5.84 -0.13
C GLU A 161 1.70 -5.85 -0.80
N SER A 162 1.95 -4.90 -1.71
CA SER A 162 3.23 -4.74 -2.40
C SER A 162 3.55 -3.29 -2.75
N ILE A 163 4.85 -3.01 -2.84
CA ILE A 163 5.43 -1.78 -3.37
C ILE A 163 6.56 -2.20 -4.30
N GLU A 164 6.48 -1.78 -5.55
CA GLU A 164 7.45 -2.12 -6.58
C GLU A 164 7.88 -0.87 -7.32
N LEU A 165 9.08 -0.88 -7.89
CA LEU A 165 9.49 0.22 -8.78
C LEU A 165 8.61 0.17 -10.02
N ALA A 166 8.09 1.34 -10.42
CA ALA A 166 7.40 1.44 -11.69
C ALA A 166 8.43 1.22 -12.84
N PRO A 167 8.05 0.50 -13.90
CA PRO A 167 8.90 0.35 -15.09
C PRO A 167 9.15 1.70 -15.78
#